data_AF-A0A377K2X4-F1
#
_entry.id   AF-A0A377K2X4-F1
#
_cell.length_a   1.000
_cell.length_b   1.000
_cell.length_c   1.000
_cell.angle_alpha   90.00
_cell.angle_beta   90.00
_cell.angle_gamma   90.00
#
_symmetry.space_group_name_H-M   'P 1'
#
loop_
_entity.id
_entity.type
_entity.pdbx_description
1 polymer ?
#
loop_
_entity_poly.entity_id
_entity_poly.type
_entity_poly.pdbx_seq_one_letter_code
_entity_poly.pdbx_strand_id
1 'polypeptide(L)'
;MRPLTSSKPVNIARVANYPPDEVIHQSFPKATIISFTNLYQALASVSAGQNDYFIGSNIITSSMISRYFTHSLNVVKYYNSPRQYNFLLTRKDSIVLNEVLNRFVDALTNEVRYEVSQNWLDTGNLAFLNKPLELTEHEKQWIKQHPDLKVLENPYSPPYSMTDETGSVRGVMGDILNIITLQTGLNFSPITVSHNIHAGTQLNPGGWDILPAAIYSEDRENNVSFAEVFITTPYVFVMQKAPDSEQTFKKRNESCHSILL
;
A
#
# COMPACT_ATOMS: atom_id res chain seq x y z
N MET A 1 -6.29 -13.32 4.29
CA MET A 1 -5.45 -13.50 3.08
C MET A 1 -4.61 -14.76 3.25
N ARG A 2 -4.32 -15.56 2.21
CA ARG A 2 -3.39 -16.70 2.34
C ARG A 2 -1.95 -16.21 2.57
N PRO A 3 -1.05 -17.02 3.15
CA PRO A 3 0.34 -16.62 3.34
C PRO A 3 1.10 -16.54 2.00
N LEU A 4 1.96 -15.52 1.85
CA LEU A 4 2.75 -15.21 0.63
C LEU A 4 3.82 -16.25 0.29
N THR A 5 3.99 -17.25 1.15
CA THR A 5 4.73 -18.48 0.91
C THR A 5 3.95 -19.59 1.59
N SER A 6 3.65 -20.67 0.87
CA SER A 6 2.80 -21.74 1.39
C SER A 6 3.24 -23.10 0.89
N SER A 7 3.26 -24.07 1.80
CA SER A 7 3.41 -25.49 1.48
C SER A 7 2.08 -26.16 1.12
N LYS A 8 0.95 -25.44 1.26
CA LYS A 8 -0.37 -25.85 0.78
C LYS A 8 -0.54 -25.46 -0.69
N PRO A 9 -1.29 -26.24 -1.49
CA PRO A 9 -1.58 -25.89 -2.87
C PRO A 9 -2.26 -24.52 -2.97
N VAL A 10 -1.80 -23.72 -3.92
CA VAL A 10 -2.40 -22.42 -4.28
C VAL A 10 -2.54 -22.35 -5.79
N ASN A 11 -3.61 -21.73 -6.25
CA ASN A 11 -3.83 -21.46 -7.66
C ASN A 11 -3.24 -20.10 -8.01
N ILE A 12 -2.30 -20.06 -8.95
CA ILE A 12 -1.59 -18.84 -9.33
C ILE A 12 -1.92 -18.51 -10.78
N ALA A 13 -2.57 -17.38 -10.99
CA ALA A 13 -2.81 -16.80 -12.30
C ALA A 13 -1.55 -16.08 -12.82
N ARG A 14 -1.25 -16.26 -14.10
CA ARG A 14 -0.22 -15.49 -14.82
C ARG A 14 -0.67 -15.16 -16.24
N VAL A 15 0.05 -14.28 -16.93
CA VAL A 15 -0.20 -13.99 -18.35
C VAL A 15 0.85 -14.69 -19.22
N ALA A 16 0.37 -15.45 -20.20
CA ALA A 16 1.19 -16.28 -21.07
C ALA A 16 2.18 -17.12 -20.24
N ASN A 17 3.47 -17.00 -20.52
CA ASN A 17 4.54 -17.76 -19.85
C ASN A 17 5.34 -16.90 -18.85
N TYR A 18 4.81 -15.73 -18.45
CA TYR A 18 5.51 -14.83 -17.53
C TYR A 18 4.76 -14.65 -16.19
N PRO A 19 5.45 -14.80 -15.05
CA PRO A 19 6.84 -15.27 -14.92
C PRO A 19 6.98 -16.78 -15.21
N PRO A 20 8.19 -17.28 -15.49
CA PRO A 20 8.45 -18.71 -15.66
C PRO A 20 8.05 -19.52 -14.42
N ASP A 21 7.69 -20.79 -14.64
CA ASP A 21 7.21 -21.69 -13.59
C ASP A 21 8.19 -21.80 -12.41
N GLU A 22 9.50 -21.85 -12.70
CA GLU A 22 10.55 -21.93 -11.69
C GLU A 22 10.51 -20.77 -10.69
N VAL A 23 10.28 -19.55 -11.18
CA VAL A 23 10.19 -18.35 -10.33
C VAL A 23 8.99 -18.44 -9.39
N ILE A 24 7.86 -18.94 -9.89
CA ILE A 24 6.65 -19.13 -9.08
C ILE A 24 6.89 -20.20 -8.03
N HIS A 25 7.49 -21.33 -8.42
CA HIS A 25 7.74 -22.46 -7.54
C HIS A 25 8.79 -22.20 -6.45
N GLN A 26 9.68 -21.23 -6.61
CA GLN A 26 10.57 -20.77 -5.54
C GLN A 26 9.78 -20.27 -4.30
N SER A 27 8.65 -19.59 -4.51
CA SER A 27 7.80 -19.10 -3.41
C SER A 27 6.64 -20.05 -3.08
N PHE A 28 6.16 -20.79 -4.08
CA PHE A 28 5.01 -21.69 -3.96
C PHE A 28 5.31 -23.05 -4.60
N PRO A 29 6.04 -23.93 -3.91
CA PRO A 29 6.50 -25.20 -4.50
C PRO A 29 5.39 -26.13 -4.99
N LYS A 30 4.18 -26.00 -4.44
CA LYS A 30 2.99 -26.80 -4.82
C LYS A 30 1.92 -26.00 -5.56
N ALA A 31 2.31 -24.89 -6.19
CA ALA A 31 1.37 -24.07 -6.94
C ALA A 31 0.81 -24.81 -8.17
N THR A 32 -0.48 -24.62 -8.44
CA THR A 32 -1.06 -24.89 -9.75
C THR A 32 -1.03 -23.59 -10.54
N ILE A 33 -0.30 -23.56 -11.65
CA ILE A 33 -0.14 -22.35 -12.47
C ILE A 33 -1.20 -22.35 -13.58
N ILE A 34 -2.05 -21.32 -13.60
CA ILE A 34 -3.07 -21.10 -14.63
C ILE A 34 -2.65 -19.92 -15.50
N SER A 35 -2.40 -20.20 -16.79
CA SER A 35 -1.94 -19.21 -17.76
C SER A 35 -3.12 -18.63 -18.54
N PHE A 36 -3.23 -17.31 -18.55
CA PHE A 36 -4.23 -16.55 -19.31
C PHE A 36 -3.59 -15.83 -20.48
N THR A 37 -4.36 -15.55 -21.52
CA THR A 37 -3.89 -14.74 -22.66
C THR A 37 -4.04 -13.23 -22.42
N ASN A 38 -4.87 -12.82 -21.45
CA ASN A 38 -5.19 -11.43 -21.15
C ASN A 38 -5.03 -11.14 -19.65
N LEU A 39 -4.35 -10.04 -19.34
CA LEU A 39 -4.14 -9.54 -17.97
C LEU A 39 -5.46 -9.28 -17.22
N TYR A 40 -6.46 -8.71 -17.86
CA TYR A 40 -7.75 -8.43 -17.23
C TYR A 40 -8.42 -9.72 -16.75
N GLN A 41 -8.43 -10.77 -17.58
CA GLN A 41 -9.02 -12.05 -17.21
C GLN A 41 -8.25 -12.74 -16.08
N ALA A 42 -6.92 -12.66 -16.12
CA ALA A 42 -6.07 -13.18 -15.06
C ALA A 42 -6.39 -12.51 -13.71
N LEU A 43 -6.45 -11.17 -13.67
CA LEU A 43 -6.78 -10.43 -12.45
C LEU A 43 -8.24 -10.64 -12.01
N ALA A 44 -9.20 -10.64 -12.95
CA ALA A 44 -10.60 -10.90 -12.65
C ALA A 44 -10.79 -12.28 -11.99
N SER A 45 -10.02 -13.29 -12.40
CA SER A 45 -10.08 -14.62 -11.78
C SER A 45 -9.63 -14.62 -10.31
N VAL A 46 -8.69 -13.75 -9.94
CA VAL A 46 -8.27 -13.56 -8.54
C VAL A 46 -9.31 -12.77 -7.77
N SER A 47 -9.83 -11.70 -8.37
CA SER A 47 -10.89 -10.88 -7.76
C SER A 47 -12.16 -11.69 -7.49
N ALA A 48 -12.44 -12.71 -8.31
CA ALA A 48 -13.56 -13.63 -8.15
C ALA A 48 -13.27 -14.83 -7.23
N GLY A 49 -12.05 -14.93 -6.68
CA GLY A 49 -11.64 -16.04 -5.80
C GLY A 49 -11.40 -17.38 -6.50
N GLN A 50 -11.33 -17.41 -7.84
CA GLN A 50 -11.03 -18.63 -8.61
C GLN A 50 -9.53 -18.98 -8.53
N ASN A 51 -8.68 -17.94 -8.53
CA ASN A 51 -7.25 -18.03 -8.29
C ASN A 51 -6.91 -17.32 -6.97
N ASP A 52 -5.91 -17.83 -6.26
CA ASP A 52 -5.49 -17.25 -4.98
C ASP A 52 -4.64 -16.01 -5.16
N TYR A 53 -3.77 -16.03 -6.17
CA TYR A 53 -2.85 -14.94 -6.47
C TYR A 53 -2.69 -14.73 -7.97
N PHE A 54 -2.26 -13.52 -8.32
CA PHE A 54 -1.69 -13.21 -9.62
C PHE A 54 -0.22 -12.86 -9.44
N ILE A 55 0.65 -13.36 -10.33
CA ILE A 55 2.06 -12.95 -10.39
C ILE A 55 2.39 -12.48 -11.82
N GLY A 56 2.97 -11.29 -11.94
CA GLY A 56 3.29 -10.69 -13.23
C GLY A 56 4.06 -9.36 -13.10
N SER A 57 4.04 -8.56 -14.18
CA SER A 57 4.74 -7.28 -14.24
C SER A 57 4.07 -6.24 -13.35
N ASN A 58 4.84 -5.67 -12.41
CA ASN A 58 4.38 -4.63 -11.49
C ASN A 58 3.79 -3.41 -12.22
N ILE A 59 4.36 -3.02 -13.36
CA ILE A 59 3.97 -1.81 -14.10
C ILE A 59 2.56 -1.93 -14.66
N ILE A 60 2.33 -2.90 -15.54
CA ILE A 60 1.03 -3.07 -16.22
C ILE A 60 -0.04 -3.57 -15.25
N THR A 61 0.33 -4.38 -14.27
CA THR A 61 -0.62 -4.90 -13.27
C THR A 61 -1.10 -3.80 -12.34
N SER A 62 -0.21 -2.92 -11.86
CA SER A 62 -0.63 -1.83 -10.97
C SER A 62 -1.57 -0.85 -11.68
N SER A 63 -1.29 -0.51 -12.95
CA SER A 63 -2.17 0.32 -13.78
C SER A 63 -3.54 -0.35 -14.02
N MET A 64 -3.57 -1.67 -14.24
CA MET A 64 -4.83 -2.40 -14.40
C MET A 64 -5.63 -2.46 -13.09
N ILE A 65 -4.94 -2.64 -11.95
CA ILE A 65 -5.58 -2.64 -10.63
C ILE A 65 -6.19 -1.27 -10.34
N SER A 66 -5.44 -0.17 -10.51
CA SER A 66 -5.94 1.17 -10.20
C SER A 66 -7.14 1.61 -11.05
N ARG A 67 -7.26 1.08 -12.27
CA ARG A 67 -8.35 1.41 -13.18
C ARG A 67 -9.61 0.58 -12.97
N TYR A 68 -9.46 -0.71 -12.64
CA TYR A 68 -10.60 -1.65 -12.68
C TYR A 68 -10.80 -2.47 -11.41
N PHE A 69 -9.80 -2.55 -10.53
CA PHE A 69 -9.81 -3.46 -9.37
C PHE A 69 -9.40 -2.78 -8.06
N THR A 70 -9.44 -1.45 -7.97
CA THR A 70 -9.00 -0.65 -6.80
C THR A 70 -9.66 -1.07 -5.49
N HIS A 71 -10.88 -1.62 -5.55
CA HIS A 71 -11.63 -2.04 -4.36
C HIS A 71 -11.57 -3.55 -4.10
N SER A 72 -10.95 -4.34 -4.97
CA SER A 72 -10.96 -5.80 -4.86
C SER A 72 -9.58 -6.45 -4.85
N LEU A 73 -8.57 -5.82 -5.42
CA LEU A 73 -7.21 -6.34 -5.50
C LEU A 73 -6.20 -5.36 -4.92
N ASN A 74 -5.21 -5.90 -4.23
CA ASN A 74 -4.09 -5.15 -3.68
C ASN A 74 -2.78 -5.87 -4.00
N VAL A 75 -1.71 -5.10 -4.15
CA VAL A 75 -0.36 -5.67 -4.26
C VAL A 75 0.16 -6.00 -2.87
N VAL A 76 0.68 -7.21 -2.73
CA VAL A 76 1.06 -7.81 -1.44
C VAL A 76 2.55 -8.18 -1.37
N LYS A 77 3.23 -8.23 -2.52
CA LYS A 77 4.65 -8.57 -2.63
C LYS A 77 5.24 -8.01 -3.93
N TYR A 78 6.44 -7.46 -3.84
CA TYR A 78 7.34 -7.27 -4.98
C TYR A 78 8.50 -8.27 -4.91
N TYR A 79 8.84 -8.86 -6.04
CA TYR A 79 9.97 -9.77 -6.16
C TYR A 79 11.16 -9.01 -6.76
N ASN A 80 12.33 -9.12 -6.11
CA ASN A 80 13.55 -8.46 -6.57
C ASN A 80 14.22 -9.19 -7.75
N SER A 81 13.77 -10.39 -8.09
CA SER A 81 14.33 -11.24 -9.15
C SER A 81 13.26 -12.19 -9.73
N PRO A 82 13.30 -12.50 -11.04
CA PRO A 82 14.18 -11.91 -12.04
C PRO A 82 13.72 -10.48 -12.40
N ARG A 83 14.67 -9.54 -12.48
CA ARG A 83 14.38 -8.21 -13.04
C ARG A 83 14.25 -8.32 -14.54
N GLN A 84 13.12 -7.88 -15.08
CA GLN A 84 12.99 -7.67 -16.51
C GLN A 84 13.48 -6.28 -16.89
N TYR A 85 14.33 -6.24 -17.90
CA TYR A 85 14.79 -5.01 -18.52
C TYR A 85 14.20 -4.95 -19.93
N ASN A 86 13.77 -3.77 -20.33
CA ASN A 86 13.37 -3.51 -21.71
C ASN A 86 14.59 -3.00 -22.47
N PHE A 87 14.84 -3.56 -23.65
CA PHE A 87 15.95 -3.17 -24.51
C PHE A 87 15.43 -2.81 -25.89
N LEU A 88 16.07 -1.81 -26.50
CA LEU A 88 15.91 -1.54 -27.93
C LEU A 88 16.83 -2.47 -28.71
N LEU A 89 16.27 -3.25 -29.62
CA LEU A 89 17.02 -4.21 -30.43
C LEU A 89 17.33 -3.60 -31.80
N THR A 90 18.60 -3.70 -32.20
CA THR A 90 19.08 -3.28 -33.52
C THR A 90 19.62 -4.49 -34.28
N ARG A 91 19.75 -4.37 -35.62
CA ARG A 91 20.49 -5.38 -36.38
C ARG A 91 21.94 -5.44 -35.90
N LYS A 92 22.55 -6.63 -35.98
CA LYS A 92 23.89 -6.91 -35.47
C LYS A 92 24.98 -6.04 -36.11
N ASP A 93 24.80 -5.65 -37.37
CA ASP A 93 25.72 -4.81 -38.14
C ASP A 93 25.54 -3.30 -37.91
N SER A 94 24.45 -2.90 -37.24
CA SER A 94 24.08 -1.50 -37.05
C SER A 94 24.66 -0.92 -35.76
N ILE A 95 25.99 -0.96 -35.64
CA ILE A 95 26.75 -0.58 -34.43
C ILE A 95 26.46 0.87 -34.02
N VAL A 96 26.57 1.82 -34.96
CA VAL A 96 26.35 3.25 -34.69
C VAL A 96 24.96 3.52 -34.14
N LEU A 97 23.92 2.86 -34.67
CA LEU A 97 22.56 3.03 -34.19
C LEU A 97 22.42 2.50 -32.75
N ASN A 98 23.00 1.34 -32.45
CA ASN A 98 22.98 0.77 -31.11
C ASN A 98 23.62 1.73 -30.09
N GLU A 99 24.80 2.28 -30.43
CA GLU A 99 25.52 3.23 -29.57
C GLU A 99 24.72 4.51 -29.33
N VAL A 100 24.10 5.07 -30.38
CA VAL A 100 23.29 6.28 -30.26
C VAL A 100 22.06 6.03 -29.38
N LEU A 101 21.37 4.89 -29.54
CA LEU A 101 20.22 4.54 -28.72
C LEU A 101 20.60 4.36 -27.25
N ASN A 102 21.70 3.66 -26.95
CA ASN A 102 22.17 3.48 -25.58
C ASN A 102 22.57 4.83 -24.95
N ARG A 103 23.34 5.66 -25.67
CA ARG A 103 23.69 7.01 -25.21
C ARG A 103 22.45 7.87 -24.93
N PHE A 104 21.44 7.78 -25.79
CA PHE A 104 20.17 8.49 -25.58
C PHE A 104 19.49 8.01 -24.30
N VAL A 105 19.35 6.68 -24.13
CA VAL A 105 18.73 6.09 -22.93
C VAL A 105 19.51 6.45 -21.66
N ASP A 106 20.84 6.45 -21.70
CA ASP A 106 21.70 6.76 -20.55
C ASP A 106 21.66 8.25 -20.18
N ALA A 107 21.46 9.13 -21.16
CA ALA A 107 21.35 10.57 -20.94
C ALA A 107 20.03 11.00 -20.27
N LEU A 108 19.02 10.11 -20.20
CA LEU A 108 17.75 10.41 -19.55
C LEU A 108 17.92 10.51 -18.03
N THR A 109 17.69 11.72 -17.50
CA THR A 109 17.69 11.98 -16.05
C THR A 109 16.49 11.33 -15.36
N ASN A 110 16.53 11.25 -14.03
CA ASN A 110 15.43 10.69 -13.25
C ASN A 110 14.14 11.50 -13.39
N GLU A 111 14.26 12.82 -13.54
CA GLU A 111 13.15 13.74 -13.72
C GLU A 111 12.40 13.44 -15.04
N VAL A 112 13.14 13.29 -16.14
CA VAL A 112 12.55 12.94 -17.45
C VAL A 112 11.91 11.56 -17.40
N ARG A 113 12.58 10.58 -16.79
CA ARG A 113 12.02 9.23 -16.63
C ARG A 113 10.71 9.25 -15.83
N TYR A 114 10.65 10.06 -14.78
CA TYR A 114 9.46 10.24 -13.97
C TYR A 114 8.34 10.88 -14.79
N GLU A 115 8.59 12.03 -15.41
CA GLU A 115 7.62 12.78 -16.22
C GLU A 115 7.00 11.90 -17.32
N VAL A 116 7.82 11.15 -18.05
CA VAL A 116 7.34 10.20 -19.08
C VAL A 116 6.47 9.13 -18.44
N SER A 117 6.89 8.55 -17.31
CA SER A 117 6.16 7.46 -16.66
C SER A 117 4.79 7.90 -16.11
N GLN A 118 4.67 9.14 -15.63
CA GLN A 118 3.43 9.66 -15.05
C GLN A 118 2.25 9.74 -16.02
N ASN A 119 2.54 9.85 -17.31
CA ASN A 119 1.51 9.92 -18.35
C ASN A 119 0.87 8.54 -18.65
N TRP A 120 1.54 7.45 -18.31
CA TRP A 120 1.13 6.08 -18.66
C TRP A 120 0.75 5.24 -17.46
N LEU A 121 1.42 5.49 -16.34
CA LEU A 121 1.14 4.86 -15.09
C LEU A 121 0.30 5.84 -14.28
N ASP A 122 -0.69 5.32 -13.57
CA ASP A 122 -1.45 6.10 -12.60
C ASP A 122 -0.53 6.39 -11.40
N THR A 123 0.47 7.26 -11.61
CA THR A 123 1.58 7.51 -10.69
C THR A 123 1.19 8.36 -9.50
N GLY A 124 -0.10 8.55 -9.26
CA GLY A 124 -0.63 9.34 -8.16
C GLY A 124 0.00 9.00 -6.81
N ASN A 125 0.55 7.79 -6.60
CA ASN A 125 1.43 7.56 -5.45
C ASN A 125 2.27 6.27 -5.38
N LEU A 126 2.59 5.51 -6.45
CA LEU A 126 3.29 4.20 -6.27
C LEU A 126 4.60 4.05 -7.05
N ALA A 127 5.04 5.08 -7.78
CA ALA A 127 6.34 5.06 -8.44
C ALA A 127 7.50 4.93 -7.43
N PHE A 128 7.33 5.48 -6.21
CA PHE A 128 8.29 5.30 -5.13
C PHE A 128 8.44 3.83 -4.71
N LEU A 129 7.42 2.98 -4.91
CA LEU A 129 7.54 1.57 -4.55
C LEU A 129 8.62 0.84 -5.38
N ASN A 130 8.97 1.39 -6.53
CA ASN A 130 10.03 0.87 -7.39
C ASN A 130 11.43 1.35 -6.98
N LYS A 131 11.54 2.35 -6.09
CA LYS A 131 12.81 2.77 -5.48
C LYS A 131 12.89 2.19 -4.06
N PRO A 132 13.83 1.28 -3.77
CA PRO A 132 14.01 0.80 -2.42
C PRO A 132 14.30 1.95 -1.44
N LEU A 133 13.72 1.91 -0.24
CA LEU A 133 14.12 2.78 0.86
C LEU A 133 15.63 2.63 1.15
N GLU A 134 16.32 3.75 1.25
CA GLU A 134 17.73 3.81 1.64
C GLU A 134 17.84 3.70 3.16
N LEU A 135 17.65 2.49 3.68
CA LEU A 135 17.77 2.19 5.10
C LEU A 135 19.25 2.11 5.52
N THR A 136 19.55 2.67 6.68
CA THR A 136 20.84 2.50 7.37
C THR A 136 21.05 1.04 7.76
N GLU A 137 22.31 0.66 8.01
CA GLU A 137 22.61 -0.70 8.48
C GLU A 137 21.95 -1.01 9.84
N HIS A 138 21.82 0.00 10.70
CA HIS A 138 21.13 -0.13 11.98
C HIS A 138 19.64 -0.45 11.80
N GLU A 139 18.94 0.27 10.92
CA GLU A 139 17.52 0.00 10.62
C GLU A 139 17.33 -1.38 9.99
N LYS A 140 18.19 -1.78 9.06
CA LYS A 140 18.14 -3.12 8.45
C LYS A 140 18.31 -4.22 9.51
N GLN A 141 19.22 -4.03 10.47
CA GLN A 141 19.40 -4.98 11.57
C GLN A 141 18.18 -5.00 12.49
N TRP A 142 17.62 -3.83 12.81
CA TRP A 142 16.44 -3.72 13.64
C TRP A 142 15.24 -4.44 13.01
N ILE A 143 14.98 -4.22 11.72
CA ILE A 143 13.89 -4.88 10.97
C ILE A 143 14.07 -6.41 10.99
N LYS A 144 15.30 -6.90 10.83
CA LYS A 144 15.58 -8.35 10.90
C LYS A 144 15.29 -8.96 12.28
N GLN A 145 15.47 -8.18 13.34
CA GLN A 145 15.23 -8.60 14.73
C GLN A 145 13.76 -8.46 15.14
N HIS A 146 13.00 -7.58 14.48
CA HIS A 146 11.61 -7.25 14.80
C HIS A 146 10.70 -7.42 13.57
N PRO A 147 10.59 -8.63 12.99
CA PRO A 147 9.84 -8.83 11.75
C PRO A 147 8.33 -8.65 11.92
N ASP A 148 7.80 -8.83 13.13
CA ASP A 148 6.37 -8.76 13.42
C ASP A 148 6.11 -7.70 14.50
N LEU A 149 5.45 -6.61 14.12
CA LEU A 149 5.10 -5.50 15.02
C LEU A 149 3.61 -5.55 15.36
N LYS A 150 3.30 -5.37 16.65
CA LYS A 150 1.95 -5.35 17.19
C LYS A 150 1.34 -3.97 17.01
N VAL A 151 0.24 -3.91 16.27
CA VAL A 151 -0.45 -2.66 15.94
C VAL A 151 -1.69 -2.53 16.81
N LEU A 152 -1.73 -1.54 17.68
CA LEU A 152 -2.91 -1.23 18.47
C LEU A 152 -3.96 -0.59 17.57
N GLU A 153 -4.99 -1.35 17.20
CA GLU A 153 -5.96 -0.94 16.19
C GLU A 153 -7.28 -0.53 16.82
N ASN A 154 -7.75 0.69 16.52
CA ASN A 154 -9.09 1.18 16.86
C ASN A 154 -10.03 1.02 15.65
N PRO A 155 -10.88 -0.02 15.61
CA PRO A 155 -11.70 -0.32 14.43
C PRO A 155 -12.85 0.68 14.22
N TYR A 156 -13.07 1.60 15.17
CA TYR A 156 -14.21 2.53 15.20
C TYR A 156 -13.87 3.91 14.65
N SER A 157 -12.81 4.04 13.85
CA SER A 157 -12.36 5.33 13.27
C SER A 157 -12.35 5.35 11.73
N PRO A 158 -13.44 4.92 11.05
CA PRO A 158 -13.53 5.06 9.60
C PRO A 158 -13.53 6.55 9.17
N PRO A 159 -12.92 6.92 8.03
CA PRO A 159 -12.24 6.06 7.05
C PRO A 159 -10.75 5.81 7.34
N TYR A 160 -10.21 6.27 8.47
CA TYR A 160 -8.77 6.24 8.76
C TYR A 160 -8.29 4.87 9.21
N SER A 161 -8.95 4.28 10.19
CA SER A 161 -8.59 3.00 10.80
C SER A 161 -9.85 2.17 11.02
N MET A 162 -9.83 0.96 10.50
CA MET A 162 -10.92 0.00 10.61
C MET A 162 -10.37 -1.42 10.43
N THR A 163 -11.16 -2.44 10.72
CA THR A 163 -10.80 -3.83 10.41
C THR A 163 -11.81 -4.47 9.48
N ASP A 164 -11.36 -5.35 8.59
CA ASP A 164 -12.29 -6.19 7.83
C ASP A 164 -12.81 -7.39 8.66
N GLU A 165 -13.67 -8.20 8.04
CA GLU A 165 -14.25 -9.42 8.64
C GLU A 165 -13.20 -10.45 9.07
N THR A 166 -11.97 -10.35 8.56
CA THR A 166 -10.84 -11.22 8.92
C THR A 166 -9.98 -10.66 10.05
N GLY A 167 -10.32 -9.47 10.55
CA GLY A 167 -9.55 -8.75 11.56
C GLY A 167 -8.31 -8.04 11.02
N SER A 168 -8.14 -7.95 9.69
CA SER A 168 -7.00 -7.23 9.09
C SER A 168 -7.25 -5.72 9.12
N VAL A 169 -6.19 -4.93 9.35
CA VAL A 169 -6.27 -3.46 9.33
C VAL A 169 -6.64 -2.96 7.93
N ARG A 170 -7.57 -2.00 7.87
CA ARG A 170 -8.17 -1.41 6.66
C ARG A 170 -8.35 0.11 6.86
N GLY A 171 -8.75 0.78 5.79
CA GLY A 171 -8.79 2.25 5.74
C GLY A 171 -7.41 2.82 5.42
N VAL A 172 -7.28 4.13 5.53
CA VAL A 172 -6.04 4.86 5.15
C VAL A 172 -4.81 4.29 5.87
N MET A 173 -4.94 3.93 7.15
CA MET A 173 -3.84 3.35 7.91
C MET A 173 -3.48 1.93 7.47
N GLY A 174 -4.47 1.12 7.08
CA GLY A 174 -4.20 -0.20 6.51
C GLY A 174 -3.38 -0.11 5.22
N ASP A 175 -3.70 0.87 4.37
CA ASP A 175 -2.97 1.10 3.12
C ASP A 175 -1.53 1.58 3.38
N ILE A 176 -1.33 2.49 4.35
CA ILE A 176 0.00 2.96 4.76
C ILE A 176 0.84 1.80 5.33
N LEU A 177 0.29 1.00 6.24
CA LEU A 177 1.00 -0.15 6.81
C LEU A 177 1.35 -1.16 5.71
N ASN A 178 0.47 -1.40 4.74
CA ASN A 178 0.77 -2.27 3.61
C ASN A 178 1.93 -1.72 2.75
N ILE A 179 1.99 -0.41 2.52
CA ILE A 179 3.11 0.24 1.83
C ILE A 179 4.42 0.03 2.60
N ILE A 180 4.40 0.18 3.93
CA ILE A 180 5.57 -0.08 4.78
C ILE A 180 6.00 -1.54 4.67
N THR A 181 5.07 -2.49 4.71
CA THR A 181 5.35 -3.92 4.50
C THR A 181 6.00 -4.17 3.15
N LEU A 182 5.49 -3.57 2.07
CA LEU A 182 6.04 -3.74 0.72
C LEU A 182 7.48 -3.20 0.60
N GLN A 183 7.81 -2.13 1.32
CA GLN A 183 9.13 -1.50 1.28
C GLN A 183 10.16 -2.14 2.20
N THR A 184 9.73 -2.59 3.39
CA THR A 184 10.63 -2.99 4.47
C THR A 184 10.61 -4.49 4.75
N GLY A 185 9.54 -5.18 4.38
CA GLY A 185 9.28 -6.57 4.75
C GLY A 185 8.75 -6.75 6.19
N LEU A 186 8.50 -5.67 6.93
CA LEU A 186 7.85 -5.72 8.25
C LEU A 186 6.41 -6.23 8.11
N ASN A 187 5.98 -7.06 9.04
CA ASN A 187 4.59 -7.48 9.17
C ASN A 187 3.94 -6.77 10.36
N PHE A 188 2.65 -6.52 10.23
CA PHE A 188 1.85 -5.82 11.23
C PHE A 188 0.72 -6.71 11.72
N SER A 189 0.75 -7.04 13.02
CA SER A 189 -0.24 -7.89 13.67
C SER A 189 -1.21 -7.03 14.50
N PRO A 190 -2.49 -6.92 14.12
CA PRO A 190 -3.43 -6.06 14.84
C PRO A 190 -3.78 -6.62 16.23
N ILE A 191 -3.86 -5.71 17.19
CA ILE A 191 -4.44 -5.89 18.52
C ILE A 191 -5.65 -4.96 18.59
N THR A 192 -6.81 -5.54 18.35
CA THR A 192 -8.06 -4.78 18.32
C THR A 192 -8.52 -4.44 19.73
N VAL A 193 -8.80 -3.16 19.96
CA VAL A 193 -9.38 -2.71 21.22
C VAL A 193 -10.90 -2.89 21.19
N SER A 194 -11.46 -3.34 22.30
CA SER A 194 -12.91 -3.63 22.41
C SER A 194 -13.77 -2.37 22.53
N HIS A 195 -13.16 -1.20 22.75
CA HIS A 195 -13.83 0.07 22.97
C HIS A 195 -13.10 1.18 22.22
N ASN A 196 -13.82 2.25 21.88
CA ASN A 196 -13.24 3.36 21.15
C ASN A 196 -12.17 4.06 22.01
N ILE A 197 -10.91 4.01 21.57
CA ILE A 197 -9.82 4.79 22.15
C ILE A 197 -9.87 6.17 21.50
N HIS A 198 -10.53 7.10 22.18
CA HIS A 198 -10.64 8.51 21.75
C HIS A 198 -9.49 9.34 22.31
N ALA A 199 -9.42 10.63 21.91
CA ALA A 199 -8.56 11.62 22.53
C ALA A 199 -8.77 11.62 24.07
N GLY A 200 -7.67 11.50 24.82
CA GLY A 200 -7.68 11.44 26.30
C GLY A 200 -7.54 10.04 26.92
N THR A 201 -7.64 8.94 26.16
CA THR A 201 -7.30 7.62 26.70
C THR A 201 -5.80 7.53 27.00
N GLN A 202 -5.44 7.19 28.24
CA GLN A 202 -4.06 6.86 28.62
C GLN A 202 -3.60 5.63 27.86
N LEU A 203 -2.57 5.80 27.03
CA LEU A 203 -1.88 4.70 26.38
C LEU A 203 -0.79 4.24 27.35
N ASN A 204 -1.06 3.15 28.08
CA ASN A 204 -0.04 2.54 28.90
C ASN A 204 1.00 1.87 27.99
N PRO A 205 2.30 2.15 28.16
CA PRO A 205 3.35 1.47 27.44
C PRO A 205 3.30 -0.04 27.70
N GLY A 206 3.45 -0.83 26.65
CA GLY A 206 3.58 -2.29 26.75
C GLY A 206 2.47 -3.07 26.06
N GLY A 207 2.85 -4.15 25.39
CA GLY A 207 1.94 -5.08 24.72
C GLY A 207 1.61 -4.73 23.26
N TRP A 208 2.03 -3.54 22.78
CA TRP A 208 1.89 -3.07 21.40
C TRP A 208 3.13 -2.24 21.01
N ASP A 209 3.41 -2.14 19.71
CA ASP A 209 4.58 -1.46 19.17
C ASP A 209 4.21 -0.17 18.40
N ILE A 210 3.06 -0.17 17.72
CA ILE A 210 2.61 0.96 16.88
C ILE A 210 1.13 1.25 17.12
N LEU A 211 0.77 2.53 17.17
CA LEU A 211 -0.60 3.02 17.05
C LEU A 211 -0.72 3.77 15.71
N PRO A 212 -1.41 3.21 14.71
CA PRO A 212 -1.24 3.68 13.33
C PRO A 212 -1.96 5.01 13.07
N ALA A 213 -3.08 5.27 13.78
CA ALA A 213 -3.76 6.55 13.76
C ALA A 213 -3.91 7.10 15.19
N ALA A 214 -3.26 8.23 15.44
CA ALA A 214 -3.42 8.99 16.67
C ALA A 214 -3.57 10.48 16.36
N ILE A 215 -4.58 11.11 16.96
CA ILE A 215 -4.64 12.57 17.02
C ILE A 215 -3.57 13.03 18.01
N TYR A 216 -2.74 13.99 17.57
CA TYR A 216 -1.72 14.61 18.40
C TYR A 216 -2.33 15.29 19.64
N SER A 217 -1.67 15.13 20.78
CA SER A 217 -1.95 15.86 22.01
C SER A 217 -0.72 15.86 22.91
N GLU A 218 -0.42 16.98 23.56
CA GLU A 218 0.74 17.13 24.48
C GLU A 218 0.75 16.03 25.57
N ASP A 219 -0.41 15.68 26.13
CA ASP A 219 -0.53 14.63 27.16
C ASP A 219 0.00 13.25 26.71
N ARG A 220 -0.06 12.96 25.40
CA ARG A 220 0.36 11.67 24.83
C ARG A 220 1.83 11.64 24.49
N GLU A 221 2.40 12.77 24.10
CA GLU A 221 3.82 12.89 23.72
C GLU A 221 4.76 12.46 24.86
N ASN A 222 4.30 12.56 26.11
CA ASN A 222 5.03 12.06 27.28
C ASN A 222 5.16 10.53 27.34
N ASN A 223 4.29 9.77 26.67
CA ASN A 223 4.22 8.30 26.75
C ASN A 223 4.47 7.61 25.40
N VAL A 224 4.33 8.31 24.28
CA VAL A 224 4.50 7.76 22.93
C VAL A 224 5.20 8.77 22.02
N SER A 225 6.00 8.27 21.08
CA SER A 225 6.57 9.10 20.00
C SER A 225 5.63 9.16 18.80
N PHE A 226 5.48 10.34 18.21
CA PHE A 226 4.69 10.55 17.00
C PHE A 226 5.60 10.62 15.76
N ALA A 227 5.12 10.06 14.65
CA ALA A 227 5.70 10.33 13.34
C ALA A 227 5.38 11.77 12.90
N GLU A 228 6.03 12.24 11.83
CA GLU A 228 5.66 13.50 11.19
C GLU A 228 4.18 13.49 10.78
N VAL A 229 3.52 14.65 10.85
CA VAL A 229 2.09 14.75 10.50
C VAL A 229 1.91 14.52 9.00
N PHE A 230 1.17 13.46 8.65
CA PHE A 230 0.91 13.08 7.27
C PHE A 230 -0.58 13.19 6.86
N ILE A 231 -1.50 13.46 7.79
CA ILE A 231 -2.92 13.72 7.52
C ILE A 231 -3.38 14.92 8.35
N THR A 232 -4.00 15.90 7.69
CA THR A 232 -4.67 17.03 8.32
C THR A 232 -6.10 17.10 7.82
N THR A 233 -7.07 17.06 8.72
CA THR A 233 -8.49 17.13 8.36
C THR A 233 -9.20 18.26 9.09
N PRO A 234 -10.00 19.08 8.39
CA PRO A 234 -10.78 20.12 9.04
C PRO A 234 -11.93 19.49 9.82
N TYR A 235 -12.24 20.07 10.98
CA TYR A 235 -13.48 19.74 11.69
C TYR A 235 -14.68 20.30 10.93
N VAL A 236 -15.69 19.47 10.74
CA VAL A 236 -16.95 19.85 10.07
C VAL A 236 -18.14 19.48 10.96
N PHE A 237 -19.22 20.25 10.85
CA PHE A 237 -20.49 19.91 11.47
C PHE A 237 -21.31 19.05 10.52
N VAL A 238 -21.71 17.87 11.00
CA VAL A 238 -22.62 16.97 10.28
C VAL A 238 -24.00 17.11 10.90
N MET A 239 -25.01 17.41 10.07
CA MET A 239 -26.39 17.54 10.51
C MET A 239 -27.34 16.82 9.56
N GLN A 240 -28.46 16.35 10.11
CA GLN A 240 -29.52 15.78 9.27
C GLN A 240 -30.01 16.85 8.29
N LYS A 241 -30.12 16.47 7.01
CA LYS A 241 -30.67 17.35 5.99
C LYS A 241 -32.14 17.68 6.33
N ALA A 242 -32.40 18.95 6.61
CA ALA A 242 -33.72 19.49 6.89
C ALA A 242 -33.87 20.83 6.14
N PRO A 243 -35.10 21.27 5.81
CA PRO A 243 -35.31 22.50 5.02
C PRO A 243 -34.58 23.74 5.55
N ASP A 244 -34.41 23.86 6.87
CA ASP A 244 -33.81 25.02 7.54
C ASP A 244 -32.44 24.74 8.18
N SER A 245 -31.76 23.66 7.79
CA SER A 245 -30.50 23.22 8.41
C SER A 245 -29.40 24.28 8.32
N GLU A 246 -29.30 24.99 7.18
CA GLU A 246 -28.29 26.04 6.98
C GLU A 246 -28.55 27.30 7.83
N GLN A 247 -29.81 27.67 8.05
CA GLN A 247 -30.18 28.83 8.85
C GLN A 247 -29.98 28.56 10.35
N THR A 248 -30.27 27.33 10.78
CA THR A 248 -30.04 26.87 12.16
C THR A 248 -28.54 26.84 12.48
N PHE A 249 -27.71 26.44 11.51
CA PHE A 249 -26.26 26.44 11.66
C PHE A 249 -25.69 27.85 11.84
N LYS A 250 -26.08 28.80 10.97
CA LYS A 250 -25.63 30.21 11.06
C LYS A 250 -25.97 30.84 12.41
N LYS A 251 -27.20 30.66 12.91
CA LYS A 251 -27.62 31.18 14.23
C LYS A 251 -26.84 30.59 15.41
N ARG A 252 -26.44 29.31 15.34
CA ARG A 252 -25.67 28.67 16.43
C ARG A 252 -24.21 29.08 16.45
N ASN A 253 -23.61 29.34 15.29
CA ASN A 253 -22.21 29.74 15.21
C ASN A 253 -21.97 31.18 15.74
N GLU A 254 -22.97 32.06 15.57
CA GLU A 254 -22.99 33.41 16.16
C GLU A 254 -23.06 33.36 17.71
N SER A 255 -23.80 32.41 18.28
CA SER A 255 -23.87 32.23 19.74
C SER A 255 -22.63 31.59 20.36
N CYS A 256 -21.89 30.76 19.62
CA CYS A 256 -20.66 30.11 20.12
C CYS A 256 -19.45 31.04 20.19
N HIS A 257 -19.39 32.11 19.39
CA HIS A 257 -18.32 33.13 19.51
C HIS A 257 -18.38 33.90 20.84
N SER A 258 -19.47 33.78 21.60
CA SER A 258 -19.68 34.44 22.89
C SER A 258 -19.16 33.64 24.10
N ILE A 259 -18.68 32.40 23.91
CA ILE A 259 -18.28 31.47 25.00
C ILE A 259 -16.79 31.09 24.93
N LEU A 260 -16.06 31.55 23.92
CA LEU A 260 -14.60 31.44 23.83
C LEU A 260 -13.96 32.81 24.04
N LEU A 261 -14.05 33.32 25.27
CA LEU A 261 -13.17 34.32 25.88
C LEU A 261 -12.80 33.84 27.29
#